data_AF-A0A537SGG6-F1
#
_entry.id   AF-A0A537SGG6-F1
#
_cell.length_a   1.000
_cell.length_b   1.000
_cell.length_c   1.000
_cell.angle_alpha   90.00
_cell.angle_beta   90.00
_cell.angle_gamma   90.00
#
_symmetry.space_group_name_H-M   'P 1'
#
loop_
_entity.id
_entity.type
_entity.pdbx_description
1 polymer ?
#
loop_
_entity_poly.entity_id
_entity_poly.type
_entity_poly.pdbx_seq_one_letter_code
_entity_poly.pdbx_strand_id
1 'polypeptide(L)' 'AKDVAGMISQIKKQKIAAVFLENVTDPRQMQQIAQETGAKVGGILYSDALTGAKGEAPTYIDLIRHNLRQLASALVS' A
#
# COMPACT_ATOMS: atom_id res chain seq x y z
N ALA A 1 -6.59 -12.42 -13.23
CA ALA A 1 -8.04 -12.25 -13.00
C ALA A 1 -8.54 -13.09 -11.82
N LYS A 2 -8.26 -14.40 -11.75
CA LYS A 2 -8.63 -15.22 -10.57
C LYS A 2 -7.99 -14.75 -9.26
N ASP A 3 -6.77 -14.21 -9.33
CA ASP A 3 -6.03 -13.82 -8.12
C ASP A 3 -6.63 -12.57 -7.43
N VAL A 4 -7.11 -11.60 -8.21
CA VAL A 4 -7.73 -10.36 -7.68
C VAL A 4 -9.04 -10.68 -6.95
N ALA A 5 -9.88 -11.56 -7.51
CA ALA A 5 -11.13 -11.97 -6.87
C ALA A 5 -10.88 -12.72 -5.54
N GLY A 6 -9.84 -13.56 -5.49
CA GLY A 6 -9.39 -14.20 -4.27
C GLY A 6 -8.93 -13.20 -3.21
N MET A 7 -8.13 -12.21 -3.62
CA MET A 7 -7.63 -11.15 -2.75
C MET A 7 -8.78 -10.30 -2.17
N ILE A 8 -9.73 -9.87 -2.99
CA ILE A 8 -10.93 -9.13 -2.55
C ILE A 8 -11.74 -9.93 -1.53
N SER A 9 -11.94 -11.23 -1.79
CA SER A 9 -12.65 -12.12 -0.87
C SER A 9 -11.93 -12.23 0.48
N GLN A 10 -10.60 -12.34 0.46
CA GLN A 10 -9.79 -12.39 1.68
C GLN A 10 -9.85 -11.09 2.47
N ILE A 11 -9.71 -9.94 1.80
CA ILE A 11 -9.77 -8.60 2.42
C ILE A 11 -11.10 -8.43 3.16
N LYS A 12 -12.21 -8.77 2.51
CA LYS A 12 -13.54 -8.72 3.14
C LYS A 12 -13.65 -9.67 4.34
N LYS A 13 -13.21 -10.92 4.18
CA LYS A 13 -13.30 -11.95 5.23
C LYS A 13 -12.48 -11.61 6.46
N GLN A 14 -11.28 -11.08 6.26
CA GLN A 14 -10.33 -10.76 7.34
C GLN A 14 -10.46 -9.33 7.86
N LYS A 15 -11.33 -8.51 7.26
CA LYS A 15 -11.53 -7.09 7.61
C LYS A 15 -10.21 -6.32 7.59
N ILE A 16 -9.43 -6.52 6.52
CA ILE A 16 -8.15 -5.83 6.35
C ILE A 16 -8.42 -4.33 6.25
N ALA A 17 -7.75 -3.54 7.11
CA ALA A 17 -8.01 -2.11 7.25
C ALA A 17 -7.50 -1.29 6.06
N ALA A 18 -6.34 -1.66 5.51
CA ALA A 18 -5.68 -0.89 4.47
C ALA A 18 -4.89 -1.76 3.51
N VAL A 19 -4.75 -1.25 2.28
CA VAL A 19 -3.97 -1.82 1.19
C VAL A 19 -2.99 -0.74 0.70
N PHE A 20 -1.76 -1.14 0.37
CA PHE A 20 -0.69 -0.20 -0.02
C PHE A 20 -0.22 -0.49 -1.44
N LEU A 21 0.26 0.56 -2.11
CA LEU A 21 0.94 0.43 -3.40
C LEU A 21 2.42 0.22 -3.15
N GLU A 22 3.02 -0.72 -3.86
CA GLU A 22 4.46 -0.69 -4.09
C GLU A 22 4.76 0.26 -5.25
N ASN A 23 5.94 0.90 -5.25
CA ASN A 23 6.25 1.96 -6.23
C ASN A 23 6.15 1.50 -7.71
N VAL A 24 6.13 0.19 -7.97
CA VAL A 24 6.18 -0.43 -9.31
C VAL A 24 4.81 -0.95 -9.79
N THR A 25 3.71 -0.77 -9.05
CA THR A 25 2.40 -1.38 -9.39
C THR A 25 1.42 -0.39 -10.08
N ASP A 26 0.63 -0.89 -11.04
CA ASP A 26 -0.44 -0.14 -11.72
C ASP A 26 -1.51 0.35 -10.72
N PRO A 27 -1.70 1.66 -10.53
CA PRO A 27 -2.60 2.21 -9.52
C PRO A 27 -4.09 1.88 -9.75
N ARG A 28 -4.49 1.50 -10.97
CA ARG A 28 -5.90 1.22 -11.31
C ARG A 28 -6.43 -0.03 -10.61
N GLN A 29 -5.61 -1.08 -10.50
CA GLN A 29 -6.03 -2.34 -9.85
C GLN A 29 -6.29 -2.13 -8.36
N MET A 30 -5.47 -1.31 -7.71
CA MET A 30 -5.60 -1.00 -6.29
C MET A 30 -6.84 -0.16 -5.98
N GLN A 31 -7.18 0.79 -6.86
CA GLN A 31 -8.42 1.55 -6.74
C GLN A 31 -9.64 0.64 -6.83
N GLN A 32 -9.65 -0.33 -7.74
CA GLN A 32 -10.72 -1.31 -7.85
C GLN A 32 -10.84 -2.14 -6.56
N ILE A 33 -9.74 -2.68 -6.05
CA ILE A 33 -9.74 -3.48 -4.82
C ILE A 33 -10.28 -2.65 -3.64
N ALA A 34 -9.82 -1.41 -3.47
CA ALA A 34 -10.29 -0.53 -2.40
C ALA A 34 -11.80 -0.24 -2.52
N GLN A 35 -12.29 0.07 -3.72
CA GLN A 35 -13.72 0.30 -3.96
C GLN A 35 -14.57 -0.93 -3.67
N GLU A 36 -14.13 -2.12 -4.07
CA GLU A 36 -14.90 -3.34 -3.89
C GLU A 36 -14.88 -3.84 -2.44
N THR A 37 -13.84 -3.53 -1.66
CA THR A 37 -13.62 -4.07 -0.31
C THR A 37 -13.91 -3.10 0.82
N GLY A 38 -13.86 -1.78 0.56
CA GLY A 38 -13.90 -0.74 1.59
C GLY A 38 -12.57 -0.54 2.32
N ALA A 39 -11.50 -1.25 1.94
CA ALA A 39 -10.17 -1.03 2.51
C ALA A 39 -9.61 0.33 2.10
N LYS A 40 -8.91 1.00 3.02
CA LYS A 40 -8.26 2.28 2.74
C LYS A 40 -7.04 2.08 1.85
N VAL A 41 -6.81 3.00 0.91
CA VAL A 41 -5.54 3.07 0.17
C VAL A 41 -4.53 3.82 1.04
N GLY A 42 -3.56 3.09 1.60
CA GLY A 42 -2.60 3.59 2.58
C GLY A 42 -1.39 4.33 1.99
N GLY A 43 -1.41 4.67 0.70
CA GLY A 43 -0.31 5.32 0.00
C GLY A 43 0.73 4.36 -0.58
N ILE A 44 1.94 4.87 -0.81
CA ILE A 44 3.04 4.13 -1.44
C ILE A 44 4.04 3.68 -0.37
N LEU A 45 4.37 2.39 -0.37
CA LEU A 45 5.50 1.82 0.33
C LEU A 45 6.66 1.61 -0.65
N TYR A 46 7.87 1.83 -0.17
CA TYR A 46 9.10 1.52 -0.89
C TYR A 46 9.63 0.16 -0.43
N SER A 47 9.73 -0.81 -1.33
CA SER A 47 10.23 -2.16 -1.08
C SER A 47 11.69 -2.30 -1.54
N ASP A 48 11.91 -2.25 -2.85
CA ASP A 48 13.16 -2.72 -3.47
C ASP A 48 14.13 -1.58 -3.86
N ALA A 49 13.69 -0.32 -3.78
CA ALA A 49 14.46 0.82 -4.26
C ALA A 49 14.30 2.07 -3.39
N LEU A 50 15.43 2.75 -3.19
CA LEU A 50 15.47 4.12 -2.69
C LEU A 50 14.96 5.07 -3.77
N THR A 51 14.41 6.21 -3.32
CA THR A 51 14.11 7.30 -4.25
C THR A 51 15.39 8.02 -4.65
N GLY A 52 15.32 8.87 -5.68
CA GLY A 52 16.39 9.83 -5.95
C GLY A 52 16.65 10.77 -4.76
N ALA A 53 17.77 11.51 -4.79
CA ALA A 53 18.22 12.35 -3.68
C ALA A 53 17.21 13.43 -3.20
N LYS A 54 16.19 13.74 -4.00
CA LYS A 54 15.12 14.70 -3.69
C LYS A 54 13.77 14.03 -3.37
N GLY A 55 13.71 12.71 -3.32
CA GLY A 55 12.49 11.96 -3.03
C GLY A 55 12.28 11.70 -1.55
N GLU A 56 11.22 10.95 -1.22
CA GLU A 56 10.78 10.73 0.16
C GLU A 56 11.62 9.69 0.92
N ALA A 57 12.44 8.91 0.23
CA ALA A 57 13.23 7.82 0.78
C ALA A 57 14.63 7.72 0.12
N PRO A 58 15.48 8.76 0.21
CA PRO A 58 16.79 8.77 -0.44
C PRO A 58 17.83 7.90 0.28
N THR A 59 17.57 7.51 1.53
CA THR A 59 18.39 6.59 2.32
C THR A 59 17.55 5.45 2.87
N TYR A 60 18.20 4.35 3.27
CA TYR A 60 17.49 3.21 3.86
C TYR A 60 16.73 3.58 5.14
N ILE A 61 17.30 4.47 5.97
CA ILE A 61 16.61 4.93 7.19
C ILE A 61 15.36 5.73 6.83
N ASP A 62 15.45 6.59 5.82
CA ASP A 62 14.30 7.38 5.37
C ASP A 62 13.23 6.49 4.76
N LEU A 63 13.61 5.44 4.02
CA LEU A 63 12.71 4.41 3.52
C LEU A 63 11.91 3.76 4.66
N ILE A 64 12.60 3.27 5.68
CA ILE A 64 11.93 2.61 6.82
C ILE A 64 11.03 3.59 7.56
N ARG A 65 11.49 4.82 7.80
CA ARG A 65 10.68 5.86 8.45
C ARG A 65 9.44 6.24 7.63
N HIS A 66 9.58 6.35 6.31
CA HIS A 66 8.46 6.62 5.40
C HIS A 66 7.42 5.51 5.49
N ASN A 67 7.84 4.26 5.32
CA ASN A 67 6.94 3.11 5.36
C ASN A 67 6.22 3.00 6.71
N LEU A 68 6.93 3.20 7.83
CA LEU A 68 6.34 3.18 9.16
C LEU A 68 5.27 4.27 9.34
N ARG A 69 5.48 5.47 8.80
CA ARG A 69 4.46 6.54 8.85
C ARG A 69 3.21 6.19 8.06
N GLN A 70 3.36 5.64 6.86
CA GLN A 70 2.23 5.21 6.02
C GLN A 70 1.41 4.10 6.73
N LEU A 71 2.10 3.08 7.25
CA LEU A 71 1.48 1.99 7.99
C LEU A 71 0.74 2.47 9.24
N ALA A 72 1.40 3.29 10.07
CA ALA A 72 0.79 3.83 11.28
C ALA A 72 -0.44 4.69 10.97
N SER A 73 -0.35 5.58 9.97
CA SER A 73 -1.46 6.44 9.57
C SER A 73 -2.68 5.63 9.11
N ALA A 74 -2.45 4.53 8.41
CA ALA A 74 -3.53 3.69 7.88
C ALA A 74 -4.25 2.85 8.96
N LEU A 75 -3.55 2.53 10.07
CA LEU A 75 -4.09 1.70 11.16
C LEU A 75 -4.75 2.50 12.29
N VAL A 76 -4.34 3.76 12.47
CA VAL A 76 -4.83 4.63 13.57
C VAL A 76 -6.07 5.45 13.15
N SER A 77 -6.43 5.44 11.87
CA SER A 77 -7.55 6.22 11.33
C SER A 77 -8.82 5.42 11.11
#